data_AF-A0A7J2IRW2-F1
#
_entry.id   AF-A0A7J2IRW2-F1
#
_cell.length_a   1.000
_cell.length_b   1.000
_cell.length_c   1.000
_cell.angle_alpha   90.00
_cell.angle_beta   90.00
_cell.angle_gamma   90.00
#
_symmetry.space_group_name_H-M   'P 1'
#
loop_
_entity.id
_entity.type
_entity.pdbx_description
1 polymer ?
#
loop_
_entity_poly.entity_id
_entity_poly.type
_entity_poly.pdbx_seq_one_letter_code
_entity_poly.pdbx_strand_id
1 'polypeptide(L)' 'VTKGKKIGTYVGRVAIRATGSFNIRTSKEIVQGISWKYCQSLQKVDGYCYN' A
#
# COMPACT_ATOMS: atom_id res chain seq x y z
N VAL A 1 8.83 5.91 0.59
CA VAL A 1 9.16 6.89 1.68
C VAL A 1 10.48 7.55 1.34
N THR A 2 10.71 8.81 1.69
CA THR A 2 11.85 9.59 1.20
C THR A 2 13.15 9.43 2.01
N LYS A 3 13.10 8.83 3.22
CA LYS A 3 14.29 8.57 4.09
C LYS A 3 14.10 7.30 4.94
N GLY A 4 15.19 6.62 5.30
CA GLY A 4 15.22 5.48 6.24
C GLY A 4 15.10 4.08 5.59
N LYS A 5 14.89 3.03 6.42
CA LYS A 5 14.88 1.61 5.99
C LYS A 5 13.82 1.24 4.94
N LYS A 6 12.75 2.01 4.84
CA LYS A 6 11.62 1.80 3.91
C LYS A 6 11.64 2.76 2.72
N ILE A 7 12.84 3.20 2.32
CA ILE A 7 13.03 4.12 1.20
C ILE A 7 12.70 3.41 -0.13
N GLY A 8 12.05 4.14 -1.03
CA GLY A 8 11.63 3.62 -2.33
C GLY A 8 10.11 3.68 -2.56
N THR A 9 9.72 3.11 -3.71
CA THR A 9 8.34 3.07 -4.22
C THR A 9 7.85 1.64 -4.18
N TYR A 10 6.69 1.43 -3.57
CA TYR A 10 6.06 0.12 -3.44
C TYR A 10 4.72 0.15 -4.15
N VAL A 11 4.53 -0.76 -5.11
CA VAL A 11 3.26 -0.95 -5.81
C VAL A 11 2.71 -2.30 -5.40
N GLY A 12 1.44 -2.33 -5.00
CA GLY A 12 0.84 -3.56 -4.49
C GLY A 12 -0.54 -3.35 -3.90
N ARG A 13 -1.15 -4.44 -3.44
CA ARG A 13 -2.43 -4.41 -2.75
C ARG A 13 -2.24 -3.91 -1.33
N VAL A 14 -3.17 -3.07 -0.88
CA VAL A 14 -3.13 -2.44 0.43
C VAL A 14 -4.46 -2.63 1.14
N ALA A 15 -4.40 -3.05 2.41
CA ALA A 15 -5.55 -3.02 3.30
C ALA A 15 -5.58 -1.66 4.03
N ILE A 16 -6.64 -0.88 3.79
CA ILE A 16 -6.85 0.42 4.44
C ILE A 16 -7.40 0.21 5.85
N ARG A 17 -6.79 0.85 6.84
CA ARG A 17 -7.21 0.81 8.26
C ARG A 17 -7.44 2.22 8.78
N ALA A 18 -8.39 2.38 9.70
CA ALA A 18 -8.67 3.66 10.35
C ALA A 18 -7.47 4.22 11.13
N THR A 19 -6.49 3.36 11.50
CA THR A 19 -5.25 3.75 12.18
C THR A 19 -4.33 4.65 11.34
N GLY A 20 -4.61 4.82 10.04
CA GLY A 20 -3.78 5.64 9.15
C GLY A 20 -2.42 5.02 8.80
N SER A 21 -2.23 3.73 9.11
CA SER A 21 -1.05 2.96 8.77
C SER A 21 -1.45 1.73 7.98
N PHE A 22 -0.75 1.51 6.87
CA PHE A 22 -1.09 0.54 5.85
C PHE A 22 0.00 -0.51 5.70
N ASN A 23 -0.42 -1.71 5.31
CA ASN A 23 0.46 -2.79 4.91
C ASN A 23 0.37 -2.95 3.40
N ILE A 24 1.51 -2.89 2.72
CA ILE A 24 1.63 -3.00 1.28
C ILE A 24 2.15 -4.41 0.96
N ARG A 25 1.35 -5.19 0.26
CA ARG A 25 1.79 -6.49 -0.26
C ARG A 25 2.35 -6.30 -1.66
N THR A 26 3.67 -6.33 -1.75
CA THR A 26 4.41 -6.35 -3.02
C THR A 26 4.64 -7.81 -3.45
N SER A 27 5.09 -8.04 -4.68
CA SER A 27 5.42 -9.38 -5.17
C SER A 27 6.52 -10.08 -4.38
N LYS A 28 7.46 -9.31 -3.82
CA LYS A 28 8.62 -9.82 -3.07
C LYS A 28 8.36 -9.95 -1.57
N GLU A 29 7.62 -9.02 -0.98
CA GLU A 29 7.50 -8.92 0.47
C GLU A 29 6.26 -8.13 0.92
N ILE A 30 5.98 -8.19 2.22
CA ILE A 30 4.93 -7.40 2.86
C ILE A 30 5.58 -6.28 3.67
N VAL A 31 5.43 -5.05 3.19
CA VAL A 31 5.95 -3.86 3.87
C VAL A 31 4.86 -3.30 4.79
N GLN A 32 5.09 -3.36 6.10
CA GLN A 32 4.10 -2.98 7.11
C GLN A 32 4.31 -1.56 7.64
N GLY A 33 3.25 -0.94 8.16
CA GLY A 33 3.33 0.33 8.88
C GLY A 33 3.78 1.51 8.04
N ILE A 34 3.31 1.61 6.79
CA ILE A 34 3.48 2.79 5.95
C ILE A 34 2.35 3.78 6.24
N SER A 35 2.67 5.04 6.53
CA SER A 35 1.65 6.07 6.76
C SER A 35 0.87 6.36 5.47
N TRP A 36 -0.44 6.51 5.60
CA TRP A 36 -1.35 6.83 4.49
C TRP A 36 -0.92 8.07 3.69
N LYS A 37 -0.25 9.03 4.33
CA LYS A 37 0.27 10.25 3.70
C LYS A 37 1.28 9.98 2.57
N TYR A 38 1.93 8.83 2.60
CA TYR A 38 2.91 8.41 1.58
C TYR A 38 2.32 7.43 0.56
N CYS A 39 1.01 7.17 0.62
CA CYS A 39 0.34 6.28 -0.31
C CYS A 39 -0.55 7.07 -1.26
N GLN A 40 -0.51 6.72 -2.54
CA GLN A 40 -1.41 7.24 -3.56
C GLN A 40 -2.32 6.12 -4.05
N SER A 41 -3.62 6.38 -4.13
CA SER A 41 -4.58 5.42 -4.69
C SER A 41 -4.41 5.37 -6.21
N LEU A 42 -3.91 4.25 -6.74
CA LEU A 42 -3.74 4.05 -8.18
C LEU A 42 -5.00 3.47 -8.83
N GLN A 43 -5.59 2.47 -8.20
CA GLN A 43 -6.82 1.83 -8.62
C GLN A 43 -7.64 1.45 -7.38
N LYS A 44 -8.96 1.64 -7.48
CA LYS A 44 -9.93 1.04 -6.57
C LYS A 44 -10.63 -0.06 -7.35
N VAL A 45 -10.74 -1.23 -6.74
CA VAL A 45 -11.70 -2.25 -7.21
C VAL A 45 -13.09 -1.63 -7.12
N ASP A 46 -13.80 -1.65 -8.23
CA ASP A 46 -15.20 -1.24 -8.38
C ASP A 46 -16.19 -2.27 -7.80
N GLY A 47 -15.69 -3.42 -7.36
CA GLY A 47 -16.44 -4.48 -6.70
C GLY A 47 -16.87 -5.60 -7.63
N TYR A 48 -16.56 -5.52 -8.92
CA TYR A 48 -16.95 -6.52 -9.91
C TYR A 48 -15.75 -7.37 -10.32
N CYS A 49 -15.86 -8.68 -10.16
CA CYS A 49 -14.89 -9.64 -10.67
C CYS A 49 -15.38 -10.13 -12.03
N TYR A 50 -14.90 -9.52 -13.11
CA TYR A 50 -15.11 -10.07 -14.45
C TYR A 50 -14.10 -11.18 -14.66
N ASN A 51 -14.60 -12.40 -14.84
CA ASN A 51 -13.83 -13.62 -15.07
C ASN A 51 -13.67 -13.86 -16.57
#